data_AF-A0A508A658-F1
#
_entry.id   AF-A0A508A658-F1
#
_cell.length_a   1.000
_cell.length_b   1.000
_cell.length_c   1.000
_cell.angle_alpha   90.00
_cell.angle_beta   90.00
_cell.angle_gamma   90.00
#
_symmetry.space_group_name_H-M   'P 1'
#
loop_
_entity.id
_entity.type
_entity.pdbx_description
1 polymer ?
#
loop_
_entity_poly.entity_id
_entity_poly.type
_entity_poly.pdbx_seq_one_letter_code
_entity_poly.pdbx_strand_id
1 'polypeptide(L)'
;WGGVWWWMHRSWEGCFVSGTGVGQGVRRDAVARVVAGESASAVARVLGYRRGTVSRWCQEAGVELVGGPKGGTVQSDQARRAKVVQAVLAGASLTRAGAAAGVTRDTARRYWHDQAVESAATASRRSSRHSSGRRDWSVSACSGRVGRGQRVSDAERVLIAQGRARGESAAAIARSLGRCRQTVSREIARNTGPDEVYRAPGASAAAQERLARPKARRLDTDPALRAEVVALLEDGASPRQISARLRWAHPDNESMRISHEQIYQALYVQGAGSLRQQLRVDKALRSGRTRRLPRSPLAGLPRRSNRPWIEGAQISVRPPQAADRAVPGHWEGDLVIGAGGRSALITLVERTSRFVLIHRLGAGHDSQTVTTALQTMVADLPRAVRASITWDQGSEMAQHAAFTAATDIPVYFADPHSPWQRPTNENTNRLIRDYLPKGTSFTTITDTQIQAIQDRLNRRPRIVLNGQTPTEKLNDIINGANTT
;
A
#
# COMPACT_ATOMS: atom_id res chain seq x y z
N TRP A 1 -55.27 -35.11 -40.88
CA TRP A 1 -54.52 -36.22 -40.29
C TRP A 1 -53.47 -35.63 -39.35
N GLY A 2 -53.56 -35.97 -38.05
CA GLY A 2 -52.60 -35.79 -36.95
C GLY A 2 -52.02 -34.39 -36.71
N GLY A 3 -52.16 -33.70 -35.58
CA GLY A 3 -52.53 -34.12 -34.22
C GLY A 3 -51.41 -33.79 -33.22
N VAL A 4 -51.59 -32.68 -32.47
CA VAL A 4 -51.21 -32.39 -31.06
C VAL A 4 -49.71 -32.47 -30.70
N TRP A 5 -49.06 -31.48 -30.09
CA TRP A 5 -49.04 -31.05 -28.68
C TRP A 5 -48.14 -29.78 -28.57
N TRP A 6 -48.18 -28.84 -27.63
CA TRP A 6 -49.16 -28.31 -26.67
C TRP A 6 -48.58 -26.95 -26.20
N TRP A 7 -49.45 -26.08 -25.70
CA TRP A 7 -49.18 -24.72 -25.22
C TRP A 7 -48.31 -24.65 -23.96
N MET A 8 -47.62 -23.51 -23.78
CA MET A 8 -47.29 -22.99 -22.44
C MET A 8 -47.61 -21.50 -22.35
N HIS A 9 -48.85 -21.23 -21.91
CA HIS A 9 -49.25 -19.99 -21.25
C HIS A 9 -48.35 -19.76 -20.03
N ARG A 10 -47.76 -18.56 -19.90
CA ARG A 10 -47.54 -17.97 -18.56
C ARG A 10 -48.02 -16.53 -18.58
N SER A 11 -49.22 -16.39 -18.03
CA SER A 11 -49.81 -15.17 -17.50
C SER A 11 -48.80 -14.40 -16.66
N TRP A 12 -48.73 -13.08 -16.86
CA TRP A 12 -48.18 -12.14 -15.90
C TRP A 12 -49.34 -11.33 -15.33
N GLU A 13 -50.12 -11.98 -14.46
CA GLU A 13 -50.84 -11.27 -13.41
C GLU A 13 -49.87 -11.14 -12.24
N GLY A 14 -49.41 -9.91 -12.02
CA GLY A 14 -48.58 -9.53 -10.90
C GLY A 14 -49.06 -8.19 -10.37
N CYS A 15 -49.97 -8.24 -9.42
CA CYS A 15 -50.36 -7.10 -8.59
C CYS A 15 -49.12 -6.53 -7.89
N PHE A 16 -48.73 -5.31 -8.26
CA PHE A 16 -48.01 -4.39 -7.40
C PHE A 16 -48.64 -3.01 -7.58
N VAL A 17 -49.30 -2.54 -6.52
CA VAL A 17 -49.92 -1.22 -6.45
C VAL A 17 -48.84 -0.17 -6.18
N SER A 18 -48.59 0.74 -7.13
CA SER A 18 -48.39 2.17 -6.87
C SER A 18 -48.18 2.97 -8.17
N GLY A 19 -49.13 3.86 -8.47
CA GLY A 19 -48.91 5.07 -9.29
C GLY A 19 -49.13 4.97 -10.81
N THR A 20 -50.28 5.46 -11.27
CA THR A 20 -50.57 5.97 -12.63
C THR A 20 -50.20 5.05 -13.81
N GLY A 21 -51.11 4.15 -14.19
CA GLY A 21 -51.02 3.36 -15.41
C GLY A 21 -51.09 4.25 -16.65
N VAL A 22 -49.95 4.45 -17.32
CA VAL A 22 -49.88 5.12 -18.61
C VAL A 22 -50.45 4.19 -19.69
N GLY A 23 -51.43 4.66 -20.46
CA GLY A 23 -52.02 3.87 -21.55
C GLY A 23 -50.96 3.44 -22.58
N GLN A 24 -51.03 2.20 -23.07
CA GLN A 24 -50.04 1.64 -24.02
C GLN A 24 -49.83 2.52 -25.27
N GLY A 25 -50.85 3.28 -25.69
CA GLY A 25 -50.74 4.24 -26.80
C GLY A 25 -49.76 5.38 -26.55
N VAL A 26 -49.74 5.94 -25.33
CA VAL A 26 -48.83 7.03 -24.94
C VAL A 26 -47.38 6.55 -24.89
N ARG A 27 -47.18 5.31 -24.44
CA ARG A 27 -45.86 4.67 -24.45
C ARG A 27 -45.33 4.46 -25.88
N ARG A 28 -46.18 3.98 -26.80
CA ARG A 28 -45.80 3.79 -28.21
C ARG A 28 -45.50 5.12 -28.91
N ASP A 29 -46.32 6.15 -28.67
CA ASP A 29 -46.07 7.51 -29.19
C ASP A 29 -44.75 8.09 -28.68
N ALA A 30 -44.48 7.96 -27.37
CA ALA A 30 -43.24 8.43 -26.77
C ALA A 30 -42.00 7.77 -27.41
N VAL A 31 -42.03 6.46 -27.64
CA VAL A 31 -40.93 5.73 -28.30
C VAL A 31 -40.80 6.16 -29.77
N ALA A 32 -41.90 6.28 -30.51
CA ALA A 32 -41.89 6.72 -31.91
C ALA A 32 -41.27 8.11 -32.09
N ARG A 33 -41.61 9.06 -31.22
CA ARG A 33 -41.05 10.43 -31.25
C ARG A 33 -39.56 10.46 -30.92
N VAL A 34 -39.10 9.63 -29.98
CA VAL A 34 -37.66 9.50 -29.68
C VAL A 34 -36.92 8.87 -30.87
N VAL A 35 -37.49 7.86 -31.52
CA VAL A 35 -36.93 7.25 -32.74
C VAL A 35 -36.87 8.26 -33.90
N ALA A 36 -37.88 9.13 -34.02
CA ALA A 36 -37.92 10.23 -34.99
C ALA A 36 -36.89 11.35 -34.72
N GLY A 37 -36.13 11.26 -33.62
CA GLY A 37 -35.01 12.16 -33.32
C GLY A 37 -35.25 13.17 -32.20
N GLU A 38 -36.40 13.14 -31.53
CA GLU A 38 -36.62 13.94 -30.34
C GLU A 38 -35.85 13.42 -29.13
N SER A 39 -35.41 14.33 -28.25
CA SER A 39 -34.77 13.90 -27.01
C SER A 39 -35.79 13.30 -26.05
N ALA A 40 -35.41 12.25 -25.31
CA ALA A 40 -36.25 11.68 -24.25
C ALA A 40 -36.69 12.72 -23.20
N SER A 41 -35.89 13.78 -22.98
CA SER A 41 -36.25 14.90 -22.10
C SER A 41 -37.33 15.81 -22.69
N ALA A 42 -37.32 16.03 -24.00
CA ALA A 42 -38.32 16.84 -24.70
C ALA A 42 -39.66 16.11 -24.76
N VAL A 43 -39.65 14.84 -25.16
CA VAL A 43 -40.82 13.97 -25.17
C VAL A 43 -41.41 13.84 -23.77
N ALA A 44 -40.57 13.67 -22.75
CA ALA A 44 -41.01 13.66 -21.36
C ALA A 44 -41.70 14.96 -20.92
N ARG A 45 -41.19 16.13 -21.33
CA ARG A 45 -41.80 17.44 -21.03
C ARG A 45 -43.17 17.60 -21.69
N VAL A 46 -43.29 17.20 -22.97
CA VAL A 46 -44.54 17.33 -23.73
C VAL A 46 -45.62 16.38 -23.19
N LEU A 47 -45.24 15.16 -22.81
CA LEU A 47 -46.16 14.15 -22.31
C LEU A 47 -46.40 14.21 -20.79
N GLY A 48 -45.73 15.12 -20.06
CA GLY A 48 -45.90 15.29 -18.62
C GLY A 48 -45.23 14.21 -17.75
N TYR A 49 -44.23 13.50 -18.27
CA TYR A 49 -43.52 12.42 -17.56
C TYR A 49 -42.11 12.81 -17.14
N ARG A 50 -41.51 12.03 -16.23
CA ARG A 50 -40.08 12.14 -15.92
C ARG A 50 -39.25 11.57 -17.08
N ARG A 51 -38.12 12.20 -17.40
CA ARG A 51 -37.16 11.72 -18.43
C ARG A 51 -36.75 10.25 -18.24
N GLY A 52 -36.61 9.81 -16.98
CA GLY A 52 -36.28 8.41 -16.65
C GLY A 52 -37.36 7.42 -17.09
N THR A 53 -38.63 7.82 -17.04
CA THR A 53 -39.78 7.00 -17.46
C THR A 53 -39.76 6.77 -18.98
N VAL A 54 -39.59 7.84 -19.78
CA VAL A 54 -39.46 7.74 -21.24
C VAL A 54 -38.21 6.95 -21.64
N SER A 55 -37.11 7.11 -20.90
CA SER A 55 -35.87 6.36 -21.15
C SER A 55 -36.07 4.85 -20.95
N ARG A 56 -36.83 4.47 -19.91
CA ARG A 56 -37.17 3.06 -19.63
C ARG A 56 -38.07 2.48 -20.73
N TRP A 57 -39.06 3.25 -21.21
CA TRP A 57 -39.89 2.82 -22.33
C TRP A 57 -39.09 2.56 -23.61
N CYS A 58 -38.08 3.39 -23.90
CA CYS A 58 -37.19 3.18 -25.04
C CYS A 58 -36.34 1.92 -24.86
N GLN A 59 -35.77 1.69 -23.66
CA GLN A 59 -34.98 0.50 -23.36
C GLN A 59 -35.78 -0.79 -23.47
N GLU A 60 -36.99 -0.81 -22.92
CA GLU A 60 -37.90 -1.96 -23.01
C GLU A 60 -38.40 -2.19 -24.45
N ALA A 61 -38.30 -1.18 -25.34
CA ALA A 61 -38.59 -1.30 -26.77
C ALA A 61 -37.33 -1.57 -27.63
N GLY A 62 -36.16 -1.83 -27.02
CA GLY A 62 -34.92 -2.13 -27.72
C GLY A 62 -34.20 -0.91 -28.33
N VAL A 63 -34.60 0.32 -27.97
CA VAL A 63 -34.00 1.55 -28.46
C VAL A 63 -32.90 2.03 -27.51
N GLU A 64 -31.64 1.92 -27.94
CA GLU A 64 -30.50 2.43 -27.19
C GLU A 64 -30.39 3.97 -27.23
N LEU A 65 -30.28 4.58 -26.06
CA LEU A 65 -30.17 6.03 -25.89
C LEU A 65 -28.75 6.43 -25.49
N VAL A 66 -28.22 7.49 -26.12
CA VAL A 66 -26.91 8.06 -25.78
C VAL A 66 -27.06 9.13 -24.69
N GLY A 67 -26.18 9.10 -23.69
CA GLY A 67 -26.11 10.11 -22.62
C GLY A 67 -25.46 11.42 -23.09
N GLY A 68 -26.14 12.56 -22.91
CA GLY A 68 -25.59 13.89 -23.20
C GLY A 68 -26.63 15.02 -23.18
N PRO A 69 -26.22 16.31 -23.33
CA PRO A 69 -27.09 17.48 -23.18
C PRO A 69 -28.30 17.54 -24.12
N LYS A 70 -28.18 16.95 -25.32
CA LYS A 70 -29.32 16.80 -26.24
C LYS A 70 -29.95 15.40 -26.24
N GLY A 71 -29.29 14.36 -25.71
CA GLY A 71 -29.77 12.98 -25.74
C GLY A 71 -30.21 12.48 -27.15
N GLY A 72 -30.86 11.32 -27.20
CA GLY A 72 -31.44 10.73 -28.43
C GLY A 72 -30.97 9.30 -28.68
N THR A 73 -31.41 8.71 -29.80
CA THR A 73 -30.96 7.38 -30.25
C THR A 73 -29.51 7.40 -30.73
N VAL A 74 -28.83 6.25 -30.71
CA VAL A 74 -27.48 6.10 -31.26
C VAL A 74 -27.38 6.59 -32.71
N GLN A 75 -28.39 6.27 -33.54
CA GLN A 75 -28.46 6.70 -34.94
C GLN A 75 -28.52 8.23 -35.08
N SER A 76 -29.32 8.91 -34.23
CA SER A 76 -29.41 10.37 -34.24
C SER A 76 -28.11 11.06 -33.77
N ASP A 77 -27.37 10.43 -32.86
CA ASP A 77 -26.06 10.89 -32.40
C ASP A 77 -25.01 10.75 -33.52
N GLN A 78 -24.98 9.60 -34.20
CA GLN A 78 -24.12 9.35 -35.36
C GLN A 78 -24.39 10.34 -36.50
N ALA A 79 -25.66 10.64 -36.80
CA ALA A 79 -26.02 11.63 -37.81
C ALA A 79 -25.54 13.05 -37.47
N ARG A 80 -25.65 13.47 -36.20
CA ARG A 80 -25.11 14.76 -35.72
C ARG A 80 -23.58 14.80 -35.81
N ARG A 81 -22.92 13.71 -35.41
CA ARG A 81 -21.47 13.55 -35.55
C ARG A 81 -21.02 13.67 -37.01
N ALA A 82 -21.68 12.97 -37.93
CA ALA A 82 -21.38 13.04 -39.36
C ALA A 82 -21.52 14.47 -39.91
N LYS A 83 -22.58 15.20 -39.53
CA LYS A 83 -22.78 16.61 -39.93
C LYS A 83 -21.67 17.53 -39.41
N VAL A 84 -21.26 17.37 -38.15
CA VAL A 84 -20.13 18.14 -37.60
C VAL A 84 -18.85 17.85 -38.39
N VAL A 85 -18.56 16.58 -38.63
CA VAL A 85 -17.35 16.16 -39.36
C VAL A 85 -17.32 16.74 -40.77
N GLN A 86 -18.42 16.63 -41.51
CA GLN A 86 -18.54 17.19 -42.86
C GLN A 86 -18.35 18.71 -42.88
N ALA A 87 -18.99 19.43 -41.96
CA ALA A 87 -18.86 20.89 -41.89
C ALA A 87 -17.43 21.33 -41.53
N VAL A 88 -16.75 20.62 -40.63
CA VAL A 88 -15.36 20.92 -40.28
C VAL A 88 -14.41 20.61 -41.45
N LEU A 89 -14.62 19.50 -42.17
CA LEU A 89 -13.86 19.17 -43.38
C LEU A 89 -14.05 20.20 -44.50
N ALA A 90 -15.26 20.78 -44.60
CA ALA A 90 -15.55 21.90 -45.50
C ALA A 90 -15.00 23.26 -45.01
N GLY A 91 -14.22 23.29 -43.93
CA GLY A 91 -13.54 24.50 -43.43
C GLY A 91 -14.33 25.33 -42.41
N ALA A 92 -15.48 24.85 -41.91
CA ALA A 92 -16.23 25.56 -40.88
C ALA A 92 -15.53 25.47 -39.50
N SER A 93 -15.64 26.54 -38.71
CA SER A 93 -15.19 26.50 -37.31
C SER A 93 -16.06 25.57 -36.47
N LEU A 94 -15.54 24.99 -35.38
CA LEU A 94 -16.30 24.09 -34.48
C LEU A 94 -17.59 24.72 -33.95
N THR A 95 -17.62 26.05 -33.80
CA THR A 95 -18.83 26.79 -33.41
C THR A 95 -19.88 26.77 -34.53
N ARG A 96 -19.47 27.02 -35.79
CA ARG A 96 -20.37 26.97 -36.96
C ARG A 96 -20.80 25.54 -37.30
N ALA A 97 -19.89 24.58 -37.20
CA ALA A 97 -20.18 23.16 -37.38
C ALA A 97 -21.14 22.62 -36.30
N GLY A 98 -20.94 23.04 -35.04
CA GLY A 98 -21.87 22.75 -33.95
C GLY A 98 -23.26 23.33 -34.21
N ALA A 99 -23.36 24.61 -34.60
CA ALA A 99 -24.63 25.23 -34.95
C ALA A 99 -25.36 24.50 -36.11
N ALA A 100 -24.63 24.14 -37.18
CA ALA A 100 -25.17 23.42 -38.33
C ALA A 100 -25.66 22.00 -37.98
N ALA A 101 -25.01 21.33 -37.04
CA ALA A 101 -25.43 20.02 -36.53
C ALA A 101 -26.41 20.11 -35.34
N GLY A 102 -26.77 21.32 -34.92
CA GLY A 102 -27.60 21.57 -33.76
C GLY A 102 -26.98 21.04 -32.47
N VAL A 103 -25.67 21.14 -32.24
CA VAL A 103 -25.00 20.76 -31.00
C VAL A 103 -24.14 21.89 -30.45
N THR A 104 -23.82 21.85 -29.16
CA THR A 104 -22.91 22.84 -28.57
C THR A 104 -21.51 22.70 -29.15
N ARG A 105 -20.72 23.81 -29.12
CA ARG A 105 -19.31 23.82 -29.54
C ARG A 105 -18.51 22.68 -28.89
N ASP A 106 -18.73 22.40 -27.61
CA ASP A 106 -18.00 21.35 -26.89
C ASP A 106 -18.39 19.94 -27.34
N THR A 107 -19.65 19.74 -27.74
CA THR A 107 -20.09 18.48 -28.35
C THR A 107 -19.52 18.31 -29.75
N ALA A 108 -19.48 19.39 -30.55
CA ALA A 108 -18.81 19.38 -31.86
C ALA A 108 -17.30 19.07 -31.73
N ARG A 109 -16.64 19.64 -30.71
CA ARG A 109 -15.23 19.35 -30.40
C ARG A 109 -15.02 17.87 -30.06
N ARG A 110 -15.89 17.27 -29.24
CA ARG A 110 -15.83 15.83 -28.90
C ARG A 110 -16.01 14.97 -30.14
N TYR A 111 -17.05 15.21 -30.93
CA TYR A 111 -17.29 14.47 -32.17
C TYR A 111 -16.12 14.55 -33.16
N TRP A 112 -15.52 15.73 -33.31
CA TRP A 112 -14.33 15.90 -34.16
C TRP A 112 -13.11 15.16 -33.62
N HIS A 113 -12.90 15.21 -32.30
CA HIS A 113 -11.83 14.48 -31.63
C HIS A 113 -12.00 12.96 -31.81
N ASP A 114 -13.19 12.43 -31.56
CA ASP A 114 -13.49 11.00 -31.69
C ASP A 114 -13.33 10.53 -33.14
N GLN A 115 -13.72 11.36 -34.12
CA GLN A 115 -13.48 11.10 -35.54
C GLN A 115 -11.98 11.08 -35.90
N ALA A 116 -11.20 12.03 -35.38
CA ALA A 116 -9.77 12.08 -35.62
C ALA A 116 -9.06 10.85 -35.01
N VAL A 117 -9.50 10.41 -33.83
CA VAL A 117 -9.00 9.20 -33.16
C VAL A 117 -9.35 7.95 -33.96
N GLU A 118 -10.59 7.78 -34.41
CA GLU A 118 -11.00 6.64 -35.23
C GLU A 118 -10.29 6.61 -36.59
N SER A 119 -10.09 7.78 -37.21
CA SER A 119 -9.37 7.91 -38.48
C SER A 119 -7.89 7.56 -38.31
N ALA A 120 -7.26 7.99 -37.20
CA ALA A 120 -5.89 7.63 -36.85
C ALA A 120 -5.76 6.13 -36.53
N ALA A 121 -6.72 5.53 -35.81
CA ALA A 121 -6.76 4.10 -35.54
C ALA A 121 -6.93 3.27 -36.83
N THR A 122 -7.75 3.75 -37.77
CA THR A 122 -7.95 3.11 -39.08
C THR A 122 -6.70 3.21 -39.95
N ALA A 123 -6.03 4.36 -39.95
CA ALA A 123 -4.76 4.55 -40.64
C ALA A 123 -3.65 3.64 -40.05
N SER A 124 -3.62 3.50 -38.72
CA SER A 124 -2.68 2.62 -38.02
C SER A 124 -2.95 1.12 -38.27
N ARG A 125 -4.22 0.71 -38.46
CA ARG A 125 -4.58 -0.66 -38.87
C ARG A 125 -4.19 -0.97 -40.32
N ARG A 126 -4.20 0.04 -41.19
CA ARG A 126 -3.71 -0.07 -42.58
C ARG A 126 -2.18 -0.19 -42.63
N SER A 127 -1.46 0.54 -41.78
CA SER A 127 0.01 0.42 -41.67
C SER A 127 0.46 -0.88 -40.98
N SER A 128 -0.32 -1.41 -40.02
CA SER A 128 -0.01 -2.66 -39.33
C SER A 128 -0.16 -3.92 -40.19
N ARG A 129 -0.76 -3.84 -41.39
CA ARG A 129 -0.70 -4.94 -42.37
C ARG A 129 0.68 -5.12 -43.01
N HIS A 130 1.60 -4.16 -42.82
CA HIS A 130 2.97 -4.19 -43.34
C HIS A 130 4.05 -4.28 -42.25
N SER A 131 3.67 -4.53 -41.00
CA SER A 131 4.64 -4.66 -39.91
C SER A 131 4.15 -5.63 -38.83
N SER A 132 4.74 -6.82 -38.82
CA SER A 132 4.58 -7.81 -37.75
C SER A 132 5.27 -7.33 -36.47
N GLY A 133 4.51 -6.74 -35.54
CA GLY A 133 5.03 -6.36 -34.23
C GLY A 133 3.97 -5.72 -33.34
N ARG A 134 3.47 -6.45 -32.34
CA ARG A 134 2.41 -6.04 -31.41
C ARG A 134 2.80 -4.83 -30.53
N ARG A 135 1.84 -3.94 -30.28
CA ARG A 135 1.39 -3.50 -28.93
C ARG A 135 0.07 -2.73 -29.04
N ASP A 136 -0.89 -3.13 -28.21
CA ASP A 136 -2.29 -2.69 -28.25
C ASP A 136 -2.43 -1.28 -27.64
N TRP A 137 -2.99 -0.33 -28.40
CA TRP A 137 -3.14 1.07 -27.99
C TRP A 137 -4.42 1.23 -27.16
N SER A 138 -4.28 1.47 -25.86
CA SER A 138 -5.41 1.77 -24.97
C SER A 138 -5.77 3.26 -25.00
N VAL A 139 -7.04 3.54 -25.37
CA VAL A 139 -7.67 4.87 -25.51
C VAL A 139 -7.74 5.67 -24.19
N SER A 140 -7.46 5.04 -23.04
CA SER A 140 -7.64 5.67 -21.71
C SER A 140 -6.47 6.60 -21.27
N ALA A 141 -5.34 6.61 -21.97
CA ALA A 141 -4.13 7.33 -21.52
C ALA A 141 -4.13 8.87 -21.73
N CYS A 142 -5.14 9.45 -22.40
CA CYS A 142 -5.03 10.80 -22.97
C CYS A 142 -5.59 11.97 -22.12
N SER A 143 -5.85 11.82 -20.81
CA SER A 143 -6.42 12.92 -19.98
C SER A 143 -5.66 13.28 -18.69
N GLY A 144 -4.34 13.07 -18.64
CA GLY A 144 -3.53 13.47 -17.49
C GLY A 144 -3.34 14.99 -17.36
N ARG A 145 -4.03 15.63 -16.40
CA ARG A 145 -3.70 17.00 -15.93
C ARG A 145 -2.28 17.00 -15.31
N VAL A 146 -1.50 18.07 -15.54
CA VAL A 146 -0.25 18.35 -14.80
C VAL A 146 -0.19 19.81 -14.40
N GLY A 147 -0.07 20.06 -13.10
CA GLY A 147 -0.17 21.41 -12.55
C GLY A 147 -1.51 22.05 -12.88
N ARG A 148 -1.51 23.34 -13.25
CA ARG A 148 -2.72 24.09 -13.66
C ARG A 148 -3.10 23.93 -15.15
N GLY A 149 -2.52 22.97 -15.87
CA GLY A 149 -2.71 22.81 -17.32
C GLY A 149 -2.91 21.36 -17.80
N GLN A 150 -3.33 21.22 -19.05
CA GLN A 150 -3.43 19.92 -19.75
C GLN A 150 -2.23 19.75 -20.68
N ARG A 151 -1.62 18.55 -20.73
CA ARG A 151 -0.56 18.26 -21.72
C ARG A 151 -1.13 18.27 -23.15
N VAL A 152 -0.25 18.45 -24.13
CA VAL A 152 -0.58 18.16 -25.53
C VAL A 152 -0.83 16.65 -25.63
N SER A 153 -2.02 16.25 -26.05
CA SER A 153 -2.39 14.85 -26.26
C SER A 153 -1.81 14.30 -27.56
N ASP A 154 -1.82 12.98 -27.72
CA ASP A 154 -1.34 12.35 -28.97
C ASP A 154 -2.21 12.75 -30.18
N ALA A 155 -3.53 12.88 -29.97
CA ALA A 155 -4.43 13.42 -30.99
C ALA A 155 -4.09 14.87 -31.36
N GLU A 156 -3.79 15.72 -30.37
CA GLU A 156 -3.35 17.10 -30.62
C GLU A 156 -2.00 17.12 -31.36
N ARG A 157 -1.08 16.19 -31.09
CA ARG A 157 0.18 16.06 -31.84
C ARG A 157 -0.05 15.70 -33.31
N VAL A 158 -0.99 14.81 -33.61
CA VAL A 158 -1.35 14.48 -35.01
C VAL A 158 -1.90 15.71 -35.73
N LEU A 159 -2.77 16.48 -35.07
CA LEU A 159 -3.31 17.72 -35.63
C LEU A 159 -2.23 18.80 -35.82
N ILE A 160 -1.24 18.88 -34.92
CA ILE A 160 -0.06 19.75 -35.11
C ILE A 160 0.71 19.32 -36.37
N ALA A 161 0.95 18.02 -36.58
CA ALA A 161 1.65 17.52 -37.77
C ALA A 161 0.91 17.87 -39.06
N GLN A 162 -0.41 17.67 -39.10
CA GLN A 162 -1.24 18.03 -40.25
C GLN A 162 -1.28 19.53 -40.51
N GLY A 163 -1.33 20.36 -39.46
CA GLY A 163 -1.24 21.82 -39.59
C GLY A 163 0.10 22.26 -40.18
N ARG A 164 1.21 21.66 -39.72
CA ARG A 164 2.55 21.94 -40.27
C ARG A 164 2.69 21.50 -41.72
N ALA A 165 2.15 20.35 -42.10
CA ALA A 165 2.15 19.89 -43.49
C ALA A 165 1.35 20.82 -44.43
N ARG A 166 0.34 21.51 -43.90
CA ARG A 166 -0.45 22.54 -44.62
C ARG A 166 0.18 23.94 -44.58
N GLY A 167 1.40 24.08 -44.07
CA GLY A 167 2.08 25.37 -43.96
C GLY A 167 1.53 26.31 -42.88
N GLU A 168 0.69 25.83 -41.97
CA GLU A 168 0.09 26.67 -40.94
C GLU A 168 1.13 27.13 -39.89
N SER A 169 0.97 28.38 -39.44
CA SER A 169 1.77 28.91 -38.34
C SER A 169 1.39 28.26 -37.00
N ALA A 170 2.33 28.22 -36.05
CA ALA A 170 2.05 27.72 -34.70
C ALA A 170 0.89 28.49 -34.00
N ALA A 171 0.66 29.76 -34.38
CA ALA A 171 -0.47 30.54 -33.89
C ALA A 171 -1.81 30.08 -34.48
N ALA A 172 -1.86 29.76 -35.77
CA ALA A 172 -3.05 29.20 -36.42
C ALA A 172 -3.43 27.84 -35.83
N ILE A 173 -2.44 26.95 -35.71
CA ILE A 173 -2.60 25.62 -35.10
C ILE A 173 -3.05 25.74 -33.63
N ALA A 174 -2.47 26.65 -32.86
CA ALA A 174 -2.89 26.87 -31.47
C ALA A 174 -4.35 27.34 -31.35
N ARG A 175 -4.80 28.24 -32.25
CA ARG A 175 -6.20 28.69 -32.30
C ARG A 175 -7.16 27.54 -32.64
N SER A 176 -6.81 26.69 -33.61
CA SER A 176 -7.66 25.54 -33.98
C SER A 176 -7.76 24.51 -32.86
N LEU A 177 -6.67 24.30 -32.11
CA LEU A 177 -6.63 23.39 -30.96
C LEU A 177 -7.20 23.99 -29.66
N GLY A 178 -7.43 25.30 -29.60
CA GLY A 178 -7.81 26.00 -28.36
C GLY A 178 -6.71 25.97 -27.30
N ARG A 179 -5.44 26.05 -27.73
CA ARG A 179 -4.25 26.03 -26.86
C ARG A 179 -3.51 27.36 -26.90
N CYS A 180 -2.66 27.62 -25.91
CA CYS A 180 -1.75 28.75 -25.96
C CYS A 180 -0.74 28.57 -27.10
N ARG A 181 -0.49 29.64 -27.87
CA ARG A 181 0.52 29.67 -28.95
C ARG A 181 1.87 29.13 -28.49
N GLN A 182 2.31 29.51 -27.29
CA GLN A 182 3.60 29.08 -26.74
C GLN A 182 3.65 27.56 -26.52
N THR A 183 2.54 26.93 -26.14
CA THR A 183 2.49 25.47 -25.93
C THR A 183 2.74 24.72 -27.25
N VAL A 184 2.06 25.14 -28.32
CA VAL A 184 2.21 24.53 -29.65
C VAL A 184 3.58 24.85 -30.25
N SER A 185 4.04 26.09 -30.14
CA SER A 185 5.37 26.49 -30.61
C SER A 185 6.50 25.71 -29.92
N ARG A 186 6.44 25.56 -28.58
CA ARG A 186 7.41 24.74 -27.85
C ARG A 186 7.31 23.26 -28.19
N GLU A 187 6.11 22.74 -28.48
CA GLU A 187 5.94 21.34 -28.89
C GLU A 187 6.54 21.08 -30.26
N ILE A 188 6.33 21.98 -31.23
CA ILE A 188 6.94 21.90 -32.55
C ILE A 188 8.46 21.96 -32.42
N ALA A 189 8.98 23.01 -31.78
CA ALA A 189 10.43 23.21 -31.64
C ALA A 189 11.14 22.04 -30.96
N ARG A 190 10.52 21.40 -29.96
CA ARG A 190 11.12 20.27 -29.22
C ARG A 190 11.09 18.94 -29.97
N ASN A 191 10.28 18.79 -31.01
CA ASN A 191 10.05 17.49 -31.66
C ASN A 191 10.08 17.58 -33.20
N THR A 192 10.57 18.68 -33.76
CA THR A 192 10.96 18.78 -35.17
C THR A 192 12.35 18.17 -35.36
N GLY A 193 12.48 17.28 -36.33
CA GLY A 193 13.75 16.62 -36.65
C GLY A 193 14.73 17.54 -37.41
N PRO A 194 15.97 17.08 -37.64
CA PRO A 194 16.95 17.79 -38.47
C PRO A 194 16.49 18.00 -39.93
N ASP A 195 15.52 17.21 -40.38
CA ASP A 195 14.84 17.31 -41.68
C ASP A 195 13.77 18.42 -41.72
N GLU A 196 13.66 19.23 -40.66
CA GLU A 196 12.64 20.27 -40.44
C GLU A 196 11.19 19.75 -40.42
N VAL A 197 11.00 18.43 -40.38
CA VAL A 197 9.67 17.79 -40.33
C VAL A 197 9.27 17.51 -38.89
N TYR A 198 8.06 17.93 -38.53
CA TYR A 198 7.44 17.57 -37.25
C TYR A 198 6.73 16.21 -37.36
N ARG A 199 7.11 15.24 -36.53
CA ARG A 199 6.55 13.88 -36.54
C ARG A 199 5.81 13.57 -35.25
N ALA A 200 4.48 13.44 -35.33
CA ALA A 200 3.64 13.16 -34.16
C ALA A 200 4.02 11.87 -33.40
N PRO A 201 4.30 10.72 -34.06
CA PRO A 201 4.68 9.51 -33.34
C PRO A 201 5.98 9.65 -32.52
N GLY A 202 7.00 10.30 -33.09
CA GLY A 202 8.26 10.59 -32.39
C GLY A 202 8.06 11.57 -31.23
N ALA A 203 7.24 12.60 -31.42
CA ALA A 203 6.87 13.54 -30.36
C ALA A 203 6.14 12.85 -29.19
N SER A 204 5.25 11.90 -29.48
CA SER A 204 4.54 11.10 -28.47
C SER A 204 5.49 10.20 -27.68
N ALA A 205 6.35 9.44 -28.37
CA ALA A 205 7.35 8.58 -27.74
C ALA A 205 8.29 9.40 -26.84
N ALA A 206 8.85 10.49 -27.36
CA ALA A 206 9.73 11.38 -26.59
C ALA A 206 8.99 12.04 -25.41
N ALA A 207 7.69 12.32 -25.51
CA ALA A 207 6.90 12.82 -24.39
C ALA A 207 6.71 11.76 -23.28
N GLN A 208 6.55 10.49 -23.65
CA GLN A 208 6.47 9.35 -22.72
C GLN A 208 7.83 9.06 -22.05
N GLU A 209 8.94 9.14 -22.79
CA GLU A 209 10.28 8.99 -22.22
C GLU A 209 10.59 10.08 -21.20
N ARG A 210 10.29 11.34 -21.53
CA ARG A 210 10.46 12.48 -20.60
C ARG A 210 9.52 12.40 -19.39
N LEU A 211 8.40 11.69 -19.50
CA LEU A 211 7.50 11.40 -18.37
C LEU A 211 8.12 10.43 -17.38
N ALA A 212 8.92 9.47 -17.85
CA ALA A 212 9.50 8.43 -17.02
C ALA A 212 10.45 9.00 -15.94
N ARG A 213 11.10 10.15 -16.20
CA ARG A 213 12.06 10.84 -15.29
C ARG A 213 12.81 9.85 -14.38
N PRO A 214 13.55 8.89 -14.94
CA PRO A 214 14.20 7.87 -14.12
C PRO A 214 15.26 8.56 -13.26
N LYS A 215 15.03 8.61 -11.94
CA LYS A 215 16.07 9.00 -11.00
C LYS A 215 16.89 7.75 -10.68
N ALA A 216 18.20 7.83 -10.87
CA ALA A 216 19.10 6.81 -10.40
C ALA A 216 18.86 6.61 -8.89
N ARG A 217 18.68 5.35 -8.47
CA ARG A 217 18.33 5.05 -7.08
C ARG A 217 19.59 5.12 -6.25
N ARG A 218 19.45 5.62 -5.03
CA ARG A 218 20.58 5.84 -4.13
C ARG A 218 21.39 4.55 -3.87
N LEU A 219 20.72 3.41 -3.73
CA LEU A 219 21.37 2.11 -3.53
C LEU A 219 22.02 1.54 -4.79
N ASP A 220 21.63 2.01 -5.98
CA ASP A 220 22.27 1.60 -7.23
C ASP A 220 23.50 2.46 -7.52
N THR A 221 23.53 3.70 -7.02
CA THR A 221 24.63 4.65 -7.23
C THR A 221 25.74 4.57 -6.18
N ASP A 222 25.45 4.06 -4.98
CA ASP A 222 26.41 3.98 -3.86
C ASP A 222 26.59 2.53 -3.38
N PRO A 223 27.66 1.84 -3.85
CA PRO A 223 27.94 0.46 -3.45
C PRO A 223 28.23 0.27 -1.96
N ALA A 224 28.85 1.26 -1.30
CA ALA A 224 29.20 1.18 0.11
C ALA A 224 27.95 1.25 1.00
N LEU A 225 27.07 2.23 0.74
CA LEU A 225 25.76 2.31 1.39
C LEU A 225 24.94 1.04 1.14
N ARG A 226 24.99 0.50 -0.10
CA ARG A 226 24.29 -0.73 -0.44
C ARG A 226 24.80 -1.92 0.36
N ALA A 227 26.10 -2.08 0.50
CA ALA A 227 26.70 -3.18 1.26
C ALA A 227 26.24 -3.17 2.72
N GLU A 228 26.25 -2.00 3.38
CA GLU A 228 25.76 -1.83 4.75
C GLU A 228 24.28 -2.16 4.88
N VAL A 229 23.45 -1.67 3.94
CA VAL A 229 22.02 -1.97 3.92
C VAL A 229 21.78 -3.47 3.74
N VAL A 230 22.52 -4.15 2.86
CA VAL A 230 22.42 -5.61 2.66
C VAL A 230 22.82 -6.35 3.93
N ALA A 231 23.97 -6.04 4.53
CA ALA A 231 24.44 -6.70 5.74
C ALA A 231 23.43 -6.59 6.89
N LEU A 232 22.88 -5.41 7.14
CA LEU A 232 21.87 -5.21 8.17
C LEU A 232 20.54 -5.90 7.85
N LEU A 233 20.17 -5.98 6.56
CA LEU A 233 18.98 -6.70 6.12
C LEU A 233 19.14 -8.22 6.33
N GLU A 234 20.32 -8.77 6.10
CA GLU A 234 20.65 -10.19 6.32
C GLU A 234 20.71 -10.54 7.81
N ASP A 235 21.15 -9.61 8.67
CA ASP A 235 21.06 -9.74 10.13
C ASP A 235 19.63 -9.48 10.67
N GLY A 236 18.67 -9.27 9.77
CA GLY A 236 17.24 -9.21 10.08
C GLY A 236 16.74 -7.83 10.52
N ALA A 237 17.50 -6.75 10.37
CA ALA A 237 17.02 -5.40 10.64
C ALA A 237 15.92 -4.99 9.64
N SER A 238 14.87 -4.30 10.11
CA SER A 238 13.89 -3.70 9.21
C SER A 238 14.45 -2.47 8.51
N PRO A 239 13.91 -2.08 7.34
CA PRO A 239 14.27 -0.82 6.68
C PRO A 239 14.27 0.41 7.59
N ARG A 240 13.32 0.49 8.53
CA ARG A 240 13.27 1.57 9.53
C ARG A 240 14.42 1.49 10.52
N GLN A 241 14.75 0.29 11.02
CA GLN A 241 15.89 0.08 11.91
C GLN A 241 17.21 0.42 11.22
N ILE A 242 17.36 0.07 9.95
CA ILE A 242 18.55 0.38 9.14
C ILE A 242 18.75 1.88 8.95
N SER A 243 17.69 2.59 8.55
CA SER A 243 17.74 4.05 8.39
C SER A 243 18.19 4.76 9.67
N ALA A 244 17.70 4.31 10.84
CA ALA A 244 18.13 4.83 12.14
C ALA A 244 19.59 4.42 12.48
N ARG A 245 19.95 3.16 12.26
CA ARG A 245 21.31 2.64 12.51
C ARG A 245 22.36 3.41 11.74
N LEU A 246 22.16 3.61 10.44
CA LEU A 246 23.12 4.31 9.59
C LEU A 246 23.31 5.77 10.00
N ARG A 247 22.24 6.42 10.50
CA ARG A 247 22.35 7.78 11.05
C ARG A 247 23.17 7.82 12.33
N TRP A 248 22.98 6.84 13.21
CA TRP A 248 23.72 6.75 14.47
C TRP A 248 25.19 6.38 14.27
N ALA A 249 25.47 5.38 13.42
CA ALA A 249 26.83 4.87 13.19
C ALA A 249 27.69 5.84 12.37
N HIS A 250 27.07 6.73 11.59
CA HIS A 250 27.78 7.67 10.74
C HIS A 250 27.20 9.09 10.88
N PRO A 251 27.34 9.75 12.04
CA PRO A 251 26.71 11.05 12.32
C PRO A 251 27.13 12.14 11.33
N ASP A 252 28.39 12.13 10.88
CA ASP A 252 28.96 13.18 10.03
C ASP A 252 29.02 12.81 8.54
N ASN A 253 28.64 11.57 8.17
CA ASN A 253 28.65 11.13 6.78
C ASN A 253 27.24 11.15 6.17
N GLU A 254 26.94 12.19 5.39
CA GLU A 254 25.67 12.32 4.69
C GLU A 254 25.45 11.25 3.61
N SER A 255 26.51 10.68 3.04
CA SER A 255 26.40 9.62 2.02
C SER A 255 25.72 8.36 2.58
N MET A 256 25.88 8.11 3.89
CA MET A 256 25.27 6.98 4.60
C MET A 256 23.79 7.20 4.99
N ARG A 257 23.18 8.33 4.63
CA ARG A 257 21.75 8.56 4.89
C ARG A 257 20.90 7.74 3.92
N ILE A 258 19.78 7.18 4.35
CA ILE A 258 18.78 6.64 3.42
C ILE A 258 17.42 6.59 4.10
N SER A 259 16.36 6.93 3.37
CA SER A 259 15.00 6.74 3.88
C SER A 259 14.62 5.27 3.84
N HIS A 260 13.93 4.79 4.87
CA HIS A 260 13.38 3.43 4.91
C HIS A 260 12.45 3.14 3.72
N GLU A 261 11.78 4.16 3.18
CA GLU A 261 10.94 4.05 1.99
C GLU A 261 11.77 3.72 0.74
N GLN A 262 12.97 4.29 0.59
CA GLN A 262 13.87 3.98 -0.52
C GLN A 262 14.36 2.53 -0.45
N ILE A 263 14.61 2.02 0.77
CA ILE A 263 14.93 0.61 0.99
C ILE A 263 13.71 -0.26 0.62
N TYR A 264 12.50 0.11 1.03
CA TYR A 264 11.28 -0.63 0.65
C TYR A 264 11.06 -0.67 -0.86
N GLN A 265 11.23 0.45 -1.55
CA GLN A 265 11.13 0.52 -3.01
C GLN A 265 12.15 -0.39 -3.71
N ALA A 266 13.36 -0.50 -3.17
CA ALA A 266 14.39 -1.40 -3.67
C ALA A 266 14.09 -2.89 -3.39
N LEU A 267 13.29 -3.20 -2.37
CA LEU A 267 12.89 -4.58 -2.04
C LEU A 267 11.67 -5.07 -2.83
N TYR A 268 10.67 -4.21 -3.06
CA TYR A 268 9.33 -4.65 -3.49
C TYR A 268 8.90 -4.22 -4.89
N VAL A 269 9.50 -3.18 -5.48
CA VAL A 269 9.12 -2.78 -6.84
C VAL A 269 9.78 -3.74 -7.82
N GLN A 270 9.00 -4.47 -8.63
CA GLN A 270 9.51 -5.34 -9.69
C GLN A 270 10.02 -4.49 -10.87
N GLY A 271 11.19 -4.84 -11.43
CA GLY A 271 11.89 -4.06 -12.48
C GLY A 271 12.83 -2.96 -11.96
N ALA A 272 13.16 -3.00 -10.68
CA ALA A 272 13.55 -1.82 -9.90
C ALA A 272 14.85 -2.01 -9.08
N GLY A 273 15.51 -3.17 -9.16
CA GLY A 273 16.82 -3.36 -8.55
C GLY A 273 17.19 -4.83 -8.34
N SER A 274 18.49 -5.10 -8.37
CA SER A 274 19.10 -6.41 -8.08
C SER A 274 19.25 -6.68 -6.57
N LEU A 275 18.80 -5.75 -5.70
CA LEU A 275 18.96 -5.86 -4.25
C LEU A 275 18.27 -7.11 -3.69
N ARG A 276 17.06 -7.43 -4.15
CA ARG A 276 16.36 -8.65 -3.72
C ARG A 276 17.07 -9.93 -4.14
N GLN A 277 17.75 -9.93 -5.30
CA GLN A 277 18.51 -11.09 -5.80
C GLN A 277 19.79 -11.34 -4.99
N GLN A 278 20.32 -10.33 -4.30
CA GLN A 278 21.52 -10.45 -3.46
C GLN A 278 21.24 -10.90 -2.03
N LEU A 279 19.98 -10.85 -1.58
CA LEU A 279 19.64 -11.28 -0.23
C LEU A 279 19.61 -12.80 -0.16
N ARG A 280 20.42 -13.37 0.73
CA ARG A 280 20.41 -14.82 1.01
C ARG A 280 19.15 -15.29 1.75
N VAL A 281 18.37 -14.35 2.30
CA VAL A 281 17.19 -14.63 3.11
C VAL A 281 15.94 -14.10 2.42
N ASP A 282 15.00 -15.00 2.13
CA ASP A 282 13.64 -14.62 1.72
C ASP A 282 12.97 -13.84 2.86
N LYS A 283 12.74 -12.54 2.64
CA LYS A 283 12.04 -11.71 3.62
C LYS A 283 10.56 -12.02 3.63
N ALA A 284 10.20 -13.06 4.36
CA ALA A 284 8.82 -13.30 4.77
C ALA A 284 8.34 -12.18 5.71
N LEU A 285 7.03 -11.93 5.71
CA LEU A 285 6.40 -11.11 6.74
C LEU A 285 6.66 -11.76 8.10
N ARG A 286 7.21 -11.00 9.07
CA ARG A 286 7.62 -11.49 10.41
C ARG A 286 6.58 -12.35 11.12
N SER A 287 5.29 -12.10 10.89
CA SER A 287 4.22 -12.81 11.57
C SER A 287 3.75 -14.10 10.90
N GLY A 288 4.05 -14.34 9.62
CA GLY A 288 3.45 -15.43 8.83
C GLY A 288 1.90 -15.42 8.73
N ARG A 289 1.23 -14.48 9.41
CA ARG A 289 -0.22 -14.36 9.49
C ARG A 289 -0.78 -13.82 8.18
N THR A 290 -1.65 -14.61 7.57
CA THR A 290 -2.43 -14.27 6.38
C THR A 290 -3.69 -13.46 6.70
N ARG A 291 -4.09 -13.38 7.97
CA ARG A 291 -5.25 -12.59 8.43
C ARG A 291 -5.03 -11.96 9.79
N ARG A 292 -5.66 -10.81 10.01
CA ARG A 292 -5.78 -10.19 11.33
C ARG A 292 -6.71 -11.06 12.18
N LEU A 293 -6.24 -11.52 13.33
CA LEU A 293 -7.11 -12.17 14.30
C LEU A 293 -7.93 -11.10 15.02
N PRO A 294 -9.24 -11.32 15.26
CA PRO A 294 -10.03 -10.44 16.10
C PRO A 294 -9.40 -10.37 17.50
N ARG A 295 -9.49 -9.21 18.15
CA ARG A 295 -9.10 -9.09 19.57
C ARG A 295 -10.01 -10.02 20.35
N SER A 296 -9.45 -10.93 21.14
CA SER A 296 -10.23 -11.62 22.16
C SER A 296 -10.83 -10.56 23.09
N PRO A 297 -12.08 -10.73 23.54
CA PRO A 297 -12.63 -9.91 24.61
C PRO A 297 -11.63 -9.89 25.78
N LEU A 298 -11.48 -8.74 26.44
CA LEU A 298 -10.80 -8.68 27.73
C LEU A 298 -11.51 -9.70 28.64
N ALA A 299 -10.79 -10.74 29.06
CA ALA A 299 -11.27 -11.59 30.13
C ALA A 299 -11.55 -10.68 31.34
N GLY A 300 -12.70 -10.87 31.98
CA GLY A 300 -13.16 -10.02 33.08
C GLY A 300 -12.13 -9.90 34.20
N LEU A 301 -12.34 -8.90 35.07
CA LEU A 301 -11.52 -8.69 36.27
C LEU A 301 -11.41 -10.01 37.06
N PRO A 302 -10.20 -10.57 37.22
CA PRO A 302 -10.03 -11.81 37.96
C PRO A 302 -10.23 -11.58 39.47
N ARG A 303 -10.58 -12.65 40.19
CA ARG A 303 -10.43 -12.70 41.65
C ARG A 303 -8.94 -12.52 42.01
N ARG A 304 -8.66 -11.83 43.12
CA ARG A 304 -7.31 -11.75 43.72
C ARG A 304 -6.72 -13.16 43.77
N SER A 305 -5.50 -13.34 43.24
CA SER A 305 -4.83 -14.63 43.30
C SER A 305 -4.51 -14.96 44.76
N ASN A 306 -4.90 -16.13 45.25
CA ASN A 306 -4.58 -16.60 46.60
C ASN A 306 -3.17 -17.22 46.62
N ARG A 307 -2.18 -16.51 46.07
CA ARG A 307 -0.81 -16.98 45.88
C ARG A 307 0.07 -16.36 46.97
N PRO A 308 0.40 -17.10 48.05
CA PRO A 308 1.09 -16.53 49.21
C PRO A 308 2.48 -15.98 48.88
N TRP A 309 3.17 -16.54 47.89
CA TRP A 309 4.50 -16.07 47.48
C TRP A 309 4.50 -14.68 46.82
N ILE A 310 3.34 -14.07 46.56
CA ILE A 310 3.26 -12.72 45.96
C ILE A 310 3.21 -11.63 47.02
N GLU A 311 2.85 -11.98 48.25
CA GLU A 311 2.75 -11.04 49.35
C GLU A 311 4.08 -10.31 49.60
N GLY A 312 4.05 -8.97 49.61
CA GLY A 312 5.24 -8.13 49.74
C GLY A 312 6.08 -7.98 48.46
N ALA A 313 5.69 -8.64 47.37
CA ALA A 313 6.39 -8.59 46.07
C ALA A 313 5.48 -8.04 44.95
N GLN A 314 4.41 -7.32 45.27
CA GLN A 314 3.53 -6.74 44.24
C GLN A 314 4.25 -5.64 43.42
N ILE A 315 3.87 -5.46 42.16
CA ILE A 315 4.45 -4.39 41.32
C ILE A 315 4.26 -2.98 41.92
N SER A 316 3.24 -2.80 42.77
CA SER A 316 2.98 -1.54 43.47
C SER A 316 4.04 -1.18 44.50
N VAL A 317 4.79 -2.15 45.04
CA VAL A 317 5.87 -1.90 46.00
C VAL A 317 7.24 -1.74 45.34
N ARG A 318 7.32 -1.90 44.01
CA ARG A 318 8.56 -1.75 43.24
C ARG A 318 9.06 -0.29 43.30
N PRO A 319 10.39 -0.05 43.40
CA PRO A 319 10.95 1.29 43.40
C PRO A 319 10.44 2.14 42.21
N PRO A 320 10.10 3.42 42.43
CA PRO A 320 9.63 4.31 41.36
C PRO A 320 10.60 4.43 40.18
N GLN A 321 11.91 4.32 40.43
CA GLN A 321 12.98 4.33 39.42
C GLN A 321 12.84 3.21 38.38
N ALA A 322 12.11 2.14 38.69
CA ALA A 322 11.84 1.07 37.73
C ALA A 322 10.70 1.43 36.75
N ALA A 323 9.92 2.48 37.03
CA ALA A 323 8.74 2.84 36.25
C ALA A 323 9.13 3.50 34.92
N ASP A 324 9.94 4.54 34.96
CA ASP A 324 10.53 5.14 33.78
C ASP A 324 11.81 4.37 33.41
N ARG A 325 11.97 4.04 32.13
CA ARG A 325 13.06 3.19 31.62
C ARG A 325 14.42 3.93 31.60
N ALA A 326 14.62 4.80 32.59
CA ALA A 326 15.74 5.71 32.73
C ALA A 326 16.85 5.09 33.59
N VAL A 327 16.48 4.34 34.63
CA VAL A 327 17.44 3.69 35.52
C VAL A 327 17.77 2.28 35.01
N PRO A 328 19.06 1.98 34.72
CA PRO A 328 19.48 0.65 34.32
C PRO A 328 19.31 -0.41 35.41
N GLY A 329 19.30 -1.68 35.00
CA GLY A 329 19.36 -2.82 35.90
C GLY A 329 18.01 -3.35 36.37
N HIS A 330 16.91 -2.74 35.90
CA HIS A 330 15.58 -3.28 36.06
C HIS A 330 15.27 -4.19 34.87
N TRP A 331 15.04 -5.47 35.13
CA TRP A 331 14.77 -6.49 34.11
C TRP A 331 13.29 -6.87 34.12
N GLU A 332 12.74 -7.17 32.94
CA GLU A 332 11.49 -7.91 32.81
C GLU A 332 11.85 -9.36 32.46
N GLY A 333 11.25 -10.34 33.15
CA GLY A 333 11.52 -11.75 32.88
C GLY A 333 10.29 -12.54 32.47
N ASP A 334 10.43 -13.52 31.58
CA ASP A 334 9.31 -14.34 31.08
C ASP A 334 9.72 -15.76 30.71
N LEU A 335 8.74 -16.66 30.71
CA LEU A 335 8.88 -17.98 30.10
C LEU A 335 8.29 -17.99 28.68
N VAL A 336 9.14 -18.32 27.70
CA VAL A 336 8.69 -18.67 26.36
C VAL A 336 8.45 -20.17 26.34
N ILE A 337 7.18 -20.58 26.25
CA ILE A 337 6.79 -21.99 26.25
C ILE A 337 6.94 -22.63 24.85
N GLY A 338 7.55 -23.81 24.81
CA GLY A 338 7.78 -24.64 23.63
C GLY A 338 6.63 -25.58 23.32
N ALA A 339 6.87 -26.53 22.41
CA ALA A 339 5.89 -27.52 21.97
C ALA A 339 5.23 -28.29 23.14
N GLY A 340 3.90 -28.30 23.16
CA GLY A 340 3.11 -29.08 24.12
C GLY A 340 3.34 -28.74 25.60
N GLY A 341 3.94 -27.58 25.91
CA GLY A 341 4.27 -27.20 27.30
C GLY A 341 5.44 -27.96 27.93
N ARG A 342 6.18 -28.77 27.15
CA ARG A 342 7.20 -29.70 27.66
C ARG A 342 8.63 -29.13 27.70
N SER A 343 8.82 -27.92 27.21
CA SER A 343 10.10 -27.23 27.22
C SER A 343 9.86 -25.73 27.30
N ALA A 344 10.82 -25.00 27.85
CA ALA A 344 10.72 -23.55 27.99
C ALA A 344 12.09 -22.89 27.79
N LEU A 345 12.05 -21.66 27.30
CA LEU A 345 13.17 -20.72 27.42
C LEU A 345 12.80 -19.72 28.51
N ILE A 346 13.76 -19.45 29.37
CA ILE A 346 13.70 -18.33 30.29
C ILE A 346 14.34 -17.11 29.61
N THR A 347 13.69 -15.97 29.73
CA THR A 347 14.13 -14.73 29.10
C THR A 347 14.21 -13.63 30.14
N LEU A 348 15.27 -12.82 30.08
CA LEU A 348 15.41 -11.58 30.83
C LEU A 348 15.69 -10.45 29.85
N VAL A 349 14.96 -9.33 29.97
CA VAL A 349 15.15 -8.16 29.13
C VAL A 349 15.36 -6.92 30.00
N GLU A 350 16.52 -6.30 29.86
CA GLU A 350 16.86 -5.09 30.60
C GLU A 350 16.04 -3.90 30.07
N ARG A 351 15.39 -3.16 30.97
CA ARG A 351 14.37 -2.17 30.61
C ARG A 351 14.95 -0.90 29.99
N THR A 352 16.24 -0.62 30.09
CA THR A 352 16.86 0.59 29.52
C THR A 352 17.47 0.30 28.16
N SER A 353 18.47 -0.57 28.12
CA SER A 353 19.24 -1.06 26.97
C SER A 353 18.49 -2.05 26.07
N ARG A 354 17.43 -2.70 26.54
CA ARG A 354 16.76 -3.83 25.83
C ARG A 354 17.66 -5.03 25.62
N PHE A 355 18.76 -5.14 26.36
CA PHE A 355 19.63 -6.30 26.29
C PHE A 355 18.87 -7.54 26.76
N VAL A 356 18.99 -8.61 26.00
CA VAL A 356 18.25 -9.85 26.21
C VAL A 356 19.22 -10.94 26.65
N LEU A 357 18.85 -11.64 27.71
CA LEU A 357 19.42 -12.93 28.08
C LEU A 357 18.38 -14.02 27.83
N ILE A 358 18.81 -15.15 27.27
CA ILE A 358 17.98 -16.30 26.97
C ILE A 358 18.70 -17.55 27.47
N HIS A 359 18.02 -18.34 28.30
CA HIS A 359 18.53 -19.62 28.76
C HIS A 359 17.47 -20.71 28.55
N ARG A 360 17.91 -21.94 28.30
CA ARG A 360 17.04 -23.08 28.01
C ARG A 360 16.83 -23.91 29.27
N LEU A 361 15.59 -24.21 29.63
CA LEU A 361 15.27 -24.91 30.90
C LEU A 361 15.18 -26.45 30.79
N GLY A 362 15.53 -27.03 29.63
CA GLY A 362 15.45 -28.49 29.43
C GLY A 362 14.01 -29.02 29.42
N ALA A 363 13.76 -30.12 30.14
CA ALA A 363 12.49 -30.86 30.13
C ALA A 363 11.43 -30.34 31.13
N GLY A 364 11.77 -29.35 31.97
CA GLY A 364 10.90 -28.82 33.02
C GLY A 364 11.01 -27.30 33.14
N HIS A 365 10.06 -26.70 33.83
CA HIS A 365 10.06 -25.27 34.17
C HIS A 365 9.35 -25.05 35.52
N ASP A 366 9.54 -26.00 36.44
CA ASP A 366 9.15 -25.81 37.84
C ASP A 366 9.95 -24.69 38.49
N SER A 367 9.51 -24.27 39.69
CA SER A 367 10.07 -23.08 40.31
C SER A 367 11.52 -23.22 40.74
N GLN A 368 11.97 -24.42 41.08
CA GLN A 368 13.36 -24.67 41.44
C GLN A 368 14.25 -24.55 40.20
N THR A 369 13.84 -25.18 39.09
CA THR A 369 14.53 -25.12 37.81
C THR A 369 14.65 -23.67 37.30
N VAL A 370 13.56 -22.91 37.35
CA VAL A 370 13.55 -21.48 36.97
C VAL A 370 14.47 -20.66 37.87
N THR A 371 14.41 -20.87 39.18
CA THR A 371 15.25 -20.13 40.14
C THR A 371 16.73 -20.38 39.91
N THR A 372 17.14 -21.64 39.76
CA THR A 372 18.54 -22.02 39.47
C THR A 372 19.02 -21.41 38.15
N ALA A 373 18.19 -21.46 37.11
CA ALA A 373 18.53 -20.86 35.82
C ALA A 373 18.69 -19.34 35.92
N LEU A 374 17.81 -18.65 36.66
CA LEU A 374 17.92 -17.21 36.89
C LEU A 374 19.21 -16.84 37.62
N GLN A 375 19.58 -17.58 38.67
CA GLN A 375 20.84 -17.36 39.40
C GLN A 375 22.04 -17.45 38.46
N THR A 376 22.09 -18.49 37.60
CA THR A 376 23.14 -18.64 36.59
C THR A 376 23.17 -17.48 35.60
N MET A 377 22.00 -17.02 35.12
CA MET A 377 21.92 -15.93 34.14
C MET A 377 22.42 -14.58 34.69
N VAL A 378 22.24 -14.33 36.00
CA VAL A 378 22.59 -13.04 36.61
C VAL A 378 23.96 -13.05 37.30
N ALA A 379 24.60 -14.21 37.46
CA ALA A 379 25.84 -14.39 38.20
C ALA A 379 26.94 -13.42 37.75
N ASP A 380 27.11 -13.27 36.42
CA ASP A 380 28.19 -12.49 35.82
C ASP A 380 27.80 -11.05 35.44
N LEU A 381 26.55 -10.63 35.74
CA LEU A 381 26.11 -9.28 35.41
C LEU A 381 26.89 -8.23 36.21
N PRO A 382 27.30 -7.08 35.68
CA PRO A 382 27.87 -6.02 36.51
C PRO A 382 26.86 -5.47 37.53
N ARG A 383 27.33 -5.00 38.69
CA ARG A 383 26.46 -4.42 39.74
C ARG A 383 25.57 -3.29 39.20
N ALA A 384 26.10 -2.49 38.27
CA ALA A 384 25.38 -1.40 37.60
C ALA A 384 24.08 -1.84 36.90
N VAL A 385 23.91 -3.13 36.62
CA VAL A 385 22.71 -3.69 35.98
C VAL A 385 22.04 -4.80 36.79
N ARG A 386 22.25 -4.86 38.12
CA ARG A 386 21.57 -5.80 39.03
C ARG A 386 20.61 -5.08 40.00
N ALA A 387 19.51 -4.52 39.52
CA ALA A 387 18.59 -3.74 40.36
C ALA A 387 17.32 -4.50 40.76
N SER A 388 16.56 -5.07 39.81
CA SER A 388 15.35 -5.86 40.14
C SER A 388 14.88 -6.70 38.95
N ILE A 389 14.07 -7.72 39.20
CA ILE A 389 13.34 -8.45 38.16
C ILE A 389 11.83 -8.23 38.31
N THR A 390 11.13 -7.99 37.22
CA THR A 390 9.66 -7.98 37.17
C THR A 390 9.15 -9.21 36.43
N TRP A 391 8.33 -10.03 37.10
CA TRP A 391 7.71 -11.24 36.55
C TRP A 391 6.17 -11.15 36.56
N ASP A 392 5.51 -12.16 35.98
CA ASP A 392 4.08 -12.35 36.05
C ASP A 392 3.80 -13.30 37.21
N GLN A 393 2.53 -13.50 37.54
CA GLN A 393 2.21 -14.26 38.74
C GLN A 393 2.40 -15.78 38.60
N GLY A 394 3.05 -16.26 37.54
CA GLY A 394 3.23 -17.68 37.25
C GLY A 394 3.79 -18.48 38.43
N SER A 395 3.35 -19.73 38.55
CA SER A 395 3.78 -20.64 39.64
C SER A 395 5.25 -21.04 39.53
N GLU A 396 5.86 -20.86 38.36
CA GLU A 396 7.30 -21.01 38.15
C GLU A 396 8.14 -20.02 38.99
N MET A 397 7.55 -18.94 39.49
CA MET A 397 8.23 -17.98 40.37
C MET A 397 7.85 -18.12 41.85
N ALA A 398 7.28 -19.25 42.26
CA ALA A 398 6.90 -19.50 43.66
C ALA A 398 8.09 -19.42 44.64
N GLN A 399 9.31 -19.76 44.21
CA GLN A 399 10.54 -19.74 45.01
C GLN A 399 11.39 -18.47 44.82
N HIS A 400 10.82 -17.38 44.31
CA HIS A 400 11.55 -16.12 44.06
C HIS A 400 12.27 -15.54 45.29
N ALA A 401 11.80 -15.86 46.50
CA ALA A 401 12.46 -15.45 47.74
C ALA A 401 13.87 -16.09 47.88
N ALA A 402 14.03 -17.34 47.45
CA ALA A 402 15.33 -18.02 47.42
C ALA A 402 16.26 -17.40 46.36
N PHE A 403 15.71 -17.00 45.20
CA PHE A 403 16.45 -16.23 44.20
C PHE A 403 16.94 -14.90 44.78
N THR A 404 16.05 -14.14 45.43
CA THR A 404 16.36 -12.84 46.03
C THR A 404 17.42 -12.99 47.11
N ALA A 405 17.30 -13.97 48.01
CA ALA A 405 18.26 -14.23 49.07
C ALA A 405 19.66 -14.59 48.53
N ALA A 406 19.75 -15.30 47.40
CA ALA A 406 21.03 -15.72 46.83
C ALA A 406 21.71 -14.63 45.99
N THR A 407 20.95 -13.68 45.43
CA THR A 407 21.46 -12.72 44.42
C THR A 407 21.38 -11.26 44.85
N ASP A 408 20.66 -10.98 45.93
CA ASP A 408 20.29 -9.64 46.39
C ASP A 408 19.47 -8.83 45.35
N ILE A 409 18.85 -9.54 44.39
CA ILE A 409 18.00 -8.94 43.35
C ILE A 409 16.53 -9.16 43.70
N PRO A 410 15.78 -8.10 44.08
CA PRO A 410 14.36 -8.23 44.42
C PRO A 410 13.52 -8.57 43.18
N VAL A 411 12.51 -9.42 43.39
CA VAL A 411 11.52 -9.82 42.38
C VAL A 411 10.18 -9.15 42.68
N TYR A 412 9.56 -8.61 41.64
CA TYR A 412 8.24 -7.97 41.71
C TYR A 412 7.28 -8.58 40.69
N PHE A 413 5.99 -8.69 41.04
CA PHE A 413 4.97 -9.34 40.25
C PHE A 413 3.96 -8.36 39.67
N ALA A 414 3.83 -8.38 38.35
CA ALA A 414 2.77 -7.67 37.65
C ALA A 414 1.37 -8.14 38.11
N ASP A 415 0.40 -7.25 38.00
CA ASP A 415 -0.98 -7.54 38.33
C ASP A 415 -1.57 -8.55 37.33
N PRO A 416 -2.49 -9.42 37.77
CA PRO A 416 -3.18 -10.33 36.87
C PRO A 416 -3.86 -9.58 35.73
N HIS A 417 -3.82 -10.14 34.53
CA HIS A 417 -4.46 -9.57 33.33
C HIS A 417 -3.96 -8.17 32.96
N SER A 418 -2.77 -7.77 33.44
CA SER A 418 -2.16 -6.46 33.18
C SER A 418 -0.89 -6.53 32.32
N PRO A 419 -0.95 -7.08 31.09
CA PRO A 419 0.23 -7.27 30.24
C PRO A 419 0.97 -5.96 29.89
N TRP A 420 0.27 -4.82 29.95
CA TRP A 420 0.87 -3.49 29.72
C TRP A 420 1.89 -3.07 30.79
N GLN A 421 1.93 -3.75 31.94
CA GLN A 421 2.95 -3.53 32.98
C GLN A 421 4.30 -4.15 32.63
N ARG A 422 4.33 -5.06 31.63
CA ARG A 422 5.54 -5.72 31.09
C ARG A 422 5.59 -5.70 29.54
N PRO A 423 5.52 -4.51 28.92
CA PRO A 423 5.39 -4.41 27.47
C PRO A 423 6.71 -4.74 26.74
N THR A 424 7.85 -4.75 27.45
CA THR A 424 9.15 -5.04 26.84
C THR A 424 9.27 -6.51 26.49
N ASN A 425 8.88 -7.39 27.43
CA ASN A 425 8.92 -8.84 27.22
C ASN A 425 7.99 -9.30 26.10
N GLU A 426 6.78 -8.76 26.00
CA GLU A 426 5.87 -9.16 24.91
C GLU A 426 6.48 -8.87 23.53
N ASN A 427 7.12 -7.70 23.39
CA ASN A 427 7.82 -7.33 22.16
C ASN A 427 9.06 -8.21 21.92
N THR A 428 9.87 -8.48 22.93
CA THR A 428 11.07 -9.33 22.80
C THR A 428 10.71 -10.78 22.48
N ASN A 429 9.72 -11.35 23.16
CA ASN A 429 9.22 -12.70 22.88
C ASN A 429 8.75 -12.81 21.44
N ARG A 430 8.08 -11.79 20.91
CA ARG A 430 7.69 -11.75 19.49
C ARG A 430 8.90 -11.86 18.56
N LEU A 431 10.03 -11.22 18.89
CA LEU A 431 11.26 -11.32 18.10
C LEU A 431 11.94 -12.68 18.24
N ILE A 432 11.91 -13.29 19.43
CA ILE A 432 12.38 -14.68 19.62
C ILE A 432 11.57 -15.62 18.74
N ARG A 433 10.25 -15.40 18.63
CA ARG A 433 9.36 -16.19 17.76
C ARG A 433 9.61 -16.02 16.26
N ASP A 434 10.36 -14.99 15.83
CA ASP A 434 10.83 -14.89 14.43
C ASP A 434 11.82 -16.03 14.11
N TYR A 435 12.58 -16.51 15.11
CA TYR A 435 13.56 -17.59 14.97
C TYR A 435 13.02 -18.94 15.45
N LEU A 436 12.16 -18.92 16.46
CA LEU A 436 11.60 -20.11 17.10
C LEU A 436 10.06 -20.03 17.12
N PRO A 437 9.38 -20.38 16.01
CA PRO A 437 7.94 -20.27 15.88
C PRO A 437 7.15 -20.94 17.01
N LYS A 438 5.86 -20.59 17.14
CA LYS A 438 4.98 -21.29 18.08
C LYS A 438 4.89 -22.77 17.71
N GLY A 439 5.01 -23.66 18.70
CA GLY A 439 5.02 -25.10 18.50
C GLY A 439 6.41 -25.71 18.27
N THR A 440 7.49 -24.91 18.23
CA THR A 440 8.86 -25.43 18.24
C THR A 440 9.17 -26.09 19.58
N SER A 441 9.73 -27.30 19.56
CA SER A 441 10.29 -27.93 20.76
C SER A 441 11.67 -27.35 21.03
N PHE A 442 11.94 -26.93 22.27
CA PHE A 442 13.27 -26.43 22.64
C PHE A 442 14.21 -27.54 23.07
N THR A 443 13.74 -28.78 23.24
CA THR A 443 14.59 -29.93 23.56
C THR A 443 15.61 -30.24 22.46
N THR A 444 15.27 -29.96 21.21
CA THR A 444 16.12 -30.21 20.03
C THR A 444 17.01 -29.03 19.66
N ILE A 445 16.88 -27.90 20.35
CA ILE A 445 17.66 -26.68 20.10
C ILE A 445 18.87 -26.68 21.03
N THR A 446 20.05 -26.44 20.49
CA THR A 446 21.29 -26.41 21.28
C THR A 446 21.49 -25.05 21.94
N ASP A 447 22.27 -25.03 23.03
CA ASP A 447 22.58 -23.78 23.73
C ASP A 447 23.39 -22.82 22.84
N THR A 448 24.21 -23.35 21.93
CA THR A 448 24.90 -22.56 20.89
C THR A 448 23.92 -21.87 19.93
N GLN A 449 22.84 -22.56 19.53
CA GLN A 449 21.80 -21.95 18.69
C GLN A 449 21.04 -20.86 19.45
N ILE A 450 20.76 -21.07 20.74
CA ILE A 450 20.14 -20.06 21.61
C ILE A 450 21.05 -18.84 21.75
N GLN A 451 22.35 -19.04 22.00
CA GLN A 451 23.33 -17.96 22.07
C GLN A 451 23.39 -17.18 20.75
N ALA A 452 23.40 -17.86 19.60
CA ALA A 452 23.40 -17.19 18.30
C ALA A 452 22.14 -16.32 18.07
N ILE A 453 20.97 -16.78 18.55
CA ILE A 453 19.72 -15.99 18.51
C ILE A 453 19.84 -14.78 19.44
N GLN A 454 20.33 -14.99 20.67
CA GLN A 454 20.56 -13.92 21.64
C GLN A 454 21.48 -12.83 21.07
N ASP A 455 22.63 -13.22 20.51
CA ASP A 455 23.62 -12.31 19.92
C ASP A 455 23.01 -11.52 18.75
N ARG A 456 22.22 -12.17 17.88
CA ARG A 456 21.50 -11.48 16.80
C ARG A 456 20.51 -10.47 17.37
N LEU A 457 19.75 -10.82 18.40
CA LEU A 457 18.79 -9.89 19.02
C LEU A 457 19.48 -8.69 19.69
N ASN A 458 20.65 -8.90 20.27
CA ASN A 458 21.45 -7.89 20.97
C ASN A 458 22.32 -7.04 20.02
N ARG A 459 22.64 -7.53 18.82
CA ARG A 459 23.25 -6.75 17.72
C ARG A 459 22.22 -6.06 16.82
N ARG A 460 20.93 -6.39 16.95
CA ARG A 460 19.86 -5.80 16.12
C ARG A 460 19.53 -4.37 16.59
N PRO A 461 19.67 -3.34 15.73
CA PRO A 461 19.43 -1.96 16.12
C PRO A 461 17.98 -1.70 16.53
N ARG A 462 17.75 -0.87 17.55
CA ARG A 462 16.42 -0.56 18.10
C ARG A 462 16.05 0.90 17.84
N ILE A 463 14.82 1.11 17.37
CA ILE A 463 14.28 2.47 17.18
C ILE A 463 14.18 3.22 18.50
N VAL A 464 13.78 2.53 19.57
CA VAL A 464 13.69 3.13 20.93
C VAL A 464 15.04 3.56 21.48
N LEU A 465 16.14 3.06 20.93
CA LEU A 465 17.51 3.42 21.28
C LEU A 465 18.16 4.31 20.21
N ASN A 466 17.34 5.00 19.40
CA ASN A 466 17.81 5.89 18.34
C ASN A 466 18.77 5.25 17.33
N GLY A 467 18.66 3.95 17.09
CA GLY A 467 19.51 3.22 16.13
C GLY A 467 20.70 2.48 16.77
N GLN A 468 20.95 2.66 18.06
CA GLN A 468 21.89 1.81 18.81
C GLN A 468 21.38 0.36 18.91
N THR A 469 22.33 -0.54 19.07
CA THR A 469 22.09 -1.93 19.43
C THR A 469 21.99 -2.07 20.95
N PRO A 470 21.24 -3.08 21.46
CA PRO A 470 21.22 -3.37 22.89
C PRO A 470 22.60 -3.59 23.51
N THR A 471 23.52 -4.26 22.80
CA THR A 471 24.89 -4.45 23.27
C THR A 471 25.62 -3.12 23.45
N GLU A 472 25.58 -2.23 22.45
CA GLU A 472 26.22 -0.90 22.56
C GLU A 472 25.63 -0.11 23.73
N LYS A 473 24.29 -0.09 23.86
CA LYS A 473 23.65 0.67 24.94
C LYS A 473 23.98 0.10 26.31
N LEU A 474 24.08 -1.22 26.45
CA LEU A 474 24.49 -1.86 27.70
C LEU A 474 25.96 -1.52 28.03
N ASN A 475 26.84 -1.54 27.04
CA ASN A 475 28.24 -1.17 27.23
C ASN A 475 28.38 0.31 27.63
N ASP A 476 27.61 1.22 27.05
CA ASP A 476 27.58 2.63 27.45
C ASP A 476 27.21 2.78 28.94
N ILE A 477 26.24 1.99 29.41
CA ILE A 477 25.80 1.98 30.82
C ILE A 477 26.91 1.45 31.73
N ILE A 478 27.52 0.32 31.39
CA ILE A 478 28.56 -0.31 32.21
C ILE A 478 29.80 0.58 32.27
N ASN A 479 30.24 1.14 31.14
CA ASN A 479 31.42 1.98 31.07
C ASN A 479 31.20 3.36 31.73
N GLY A 480 30.00 3.94 31.56
CA GLY A 480 29.63 5.18 32.25
C GLY A 480 29.60 5.03 33.77
N ALA A 481 29.12 3.88 34.26
CA ALA A 481 29.12 3.57 35.70
C ALA A 481 30.52 3.33 36.29
N ASN A 482 31.52 2.97 35.46
CA ASN A 482 32.92 2.82 35.91
C ASN A 482 33.71 4.13 35.89
N THR A 483 33.16 5.19 35.29
CA THR A 483 33.82 6.50 35.13
C THR A 483 33.35 7.53 36.17
N THR A 484 32.34 7.18 36.97
CA THR A 484 31.76 8.02 38.03
C THR A 484 31.98 7.34 39.36
#